data_AF-B8GEJ6-F1
#
_entry.id   AF-B8GEJ6-F1
#
_cell.length_a   1.000
_cell.length_b   1.000
_cell.length_c   1.000
_cell.angle_alpha   90.00
_cell.angle_beta   90.00
_cell.angle_gamma   90.00
#
_symmetry.space_group_name_H-M   'P 1'
#
loop_
_entity.id
_entity.type
_entity.pdbx_description
1 polymer ?
#
loop_
_entity_poly.entity_id
_entity_poly.type
_entity_poly.pdbx_seq_one_letter_code
_entity_poly.pdbx_strand_id
1 'polypeptide(L)'
;MHLTVHPTDTMMKMTHNEDADSLVIGVILMVAVTVILAAVIAAFVFGMAGSIEKQYVVDVGGQVDTASNTVLLTYYGGQDANRVTGLNYSVDGGIPGSISPVVGTSVSGIPRGHIVVTASIKDGPTVVILNSNY
;
A
#
# COMPACT_ATOMS: atom_id res chain seq x y z
N MET A 1 -11.35 -31.06 90.24
CA MET A 1 -12.32 -31.22 89.13
C MET A 1 -12.78 -29.83 88.74
N HIS A 2 -12.56 -29.47 87.46
CA HIS A 2 -13.28 -28.43 86.72
C HIS A 2 -13.10 -26.95 87.12
N LEU A 3 -12.35 -26.20 86.29
CA LEU A 3 -12.71 -24.85 85.82
C LEU A 3 -11.76 -24.45 84.65
N THR A 4 -12.21 -24.84 83.46
CA THR A 4 -12.28 -24.10 82.18
C THR A 4 -11.15 -23.11 81.82
N VAL A 5 -10.30 -23.50 80.88
CA VAL A 5 -9.53 -22.60 80.01
C VAL A 5 -10.48 -21.92 79.03
N HIS A 6 -10.55 -20.58 79.08
CA HIS A 6 -11.17 -19.72 78.06
C HIS A 6 -10.07 -18.99 77.28
N PRO A 7 -10.34 -18.56 76.04
CA PRO A 7 -9.43 -18.68 74.92
C PRO A 7 -8.72 -17.35 74.66
N THR A 8 -7.46 -17.42 74.25
CA THR A 8 -6.86 -16.34 73.47
C THR A 8 -6.35 -16.96 72.18
N ASP A 9 -7.30 -17.27 71.28
CA ASP A 9 -7.01 -17.29 69.87
C ASP A 9 -6.55 -15.87 69.51
N THR A 10 -5.24 -15.65 69.54
CA THR A 10 -4.62 -14.46 68.97
C THR A 10 -5.03 -14.40 67.51
N MET A 11 -5.90 -13.44 67.23
CA MET A 11 -6.45 -13.09 65.95
C MET A 11 -5.38 -13.16 64.84
N MET A 12 -5.53 -14.11 63.92
CA MET A 12 -4.95 -14.00 62.59
C MET A 12 -5.69 -12.86 61.88
N LYS A 13 -5.09 -11.68 61.92
CA LYS A 13 -5.57 -10.49 61.22
C LYS A 13 -5.51 -10.78 59.73
N MET A 14 -6.67 -10.71 59.07
CA MET A 14 -6.88 -10.96 57.65
C MET A 14 -5.92 -10.12 56.79
N THR A 15 -4.99 -10.77 56.08
CA THR A 15 -4.32 -10.18 54.90
C THR A 15 -4.92 -10.71 53.59
N HIS A 16 -6.07 -11.41 53.64
CA HIS A 16 -6.74 -12.00 52.46
C HIS A 16 -7.32 -10.97 51.47
N ASN A 17 -7.28 -9.68 51.77
CA ASN A 17 -7.77 -8.63 50.87
C ASN A 17 -6.63 -7.99 50.05
N GLU A 18 -5.37 -8.05 50.50
CA GLU A 18 -4.24 -7.41 49.81
C GLU A 18 -3.81 -8.21 48.56
N ASP A 19 -3.89 -9.54 48.62
CA ASP A 19 -3.56 -10.42 47.49
C ASP A 19 -4.61 -10.32 46.36
N ALA A 20 -5.89 -10.22 46.71
CA ALA A 20 -6.99 -10.03 45.78
C ALA A 20 -6.92 -8.66 45.06
N ASP A 21 -6.50 -7.62 45.77
CA ASP A 21 -6.28 -6.29 45.21
C ASP A 21 -5.04 -6.25 44.28
N SER A 22 -4.00 -7.05 44.56
CA SER A 22 -2.82 -7.18 43.67
C SER A 22 -3.14 -7.91 42.35
N LEU A 23 -4.03 -8.91 42.39
CA LEU A 23 -4.49 -9.63 41.20
C LEU A 23 -5.24 -8.68 40.26
N VAL A 24 -6.14 -7.86 40.82
CA VAL A 24 -6.94 -6.89 40.06
C VAL A 24 -6.05 -5.81 39.44
N ILE A 25 -5.07 -5.30 40.19
CA ILE A 25 -4.13 -4.28 39.69
C ILE A 25 -3.27 -4.84 38.55
N GLY A 26 -2.80 -6.09 38.65
CA GLY A 26 -2.04 -6.75 37.58
C GLY A 26 -2.85 -6.91 36.29
N VAL A 27 -4.13 -7.27 36.40
CA VAL A 27 -5.04 -7.39 35.25
C VAL A 27 -5.27 -6.04 34.59
N ILE A 28 -5.52 -4.99 35.37
CA ILE A 28 -5.73 -3.64 34.83
C ILE A 28 -4.49 -3.14 34.08
N LEU A 29 -3.29 -3.37 34.63
CA LEU A 29 -2.03 -2.97 34.01
C LEU A 29 -1.74 -3.75 32.72
N MET A 30 -1.99 -5.06 32.72
CA MET A 30 -1.83 -5.90 31.53
C MET A 30 -2.79 -5.48 30.40
N VAL A 31 -4.04 -5.20 30.75
CA VAL A 31 -5.05 -4.72 29.79
C VAL A 31 -4.69 -3.33 29.27
N ALA A 32 -4.24 -2.43 30.13
CA ALA A 32 -3.90 -1.07 29.72
C ALA A 32 -2.77 -1.04 28.68
N VAL A 33 -1.69 -1.78 28.89
CA VAL A 33 -0.56 -1.82 27.95
C VAL A 33 -0.96 -2.46 26.62
N THR A 34 -1.74 -3.55 26.66
CA THR A 34 -2.20 -4.21 25.44
C THR A 34 -3.17 -3.35 24.62
N VAL A 35 -4.04 -2.57 25.28
CA VAL A 35 -4.95 -1.63 24.60
C VAL A 35 -4.17 -0.50 23.94
N ILE A 36 -3.14 0.05 24.59
CA ILE A 36 -2.27 1.08 24.01
C ILE A 36 -1.52 0.52 22.80
N LEU A 37 -0.89 -0.65 22.94
CA LEU A 37 -0.15 -1.29 21.85
C LEU A 37 -1.07 -1.62 20.67
N ALA A 38 -2.27 -2.14 20.92
CA ALA A 38 -3.25 -2.42 19.89
C ALA A 38 -3.68 -1.16 19.14
N ALA A 39 -3.96 -0.06 19.85
CA ALA A 39 -4.33 1.21 19.23
C ALA A 39 -3.20 1.79 18.35
N VAL A 40 -1.95 1.69 18.81
CA VAL A 40 -0.78 2.18 18.07
C VAL A 40 -0.54 1.36 16.80
N ILE A 41 -0.61 0.02 16.88
CA ILE A 41 -0.47 -0.85 15.71
C ILE A 41 -1.62 -0.60 14.72
N ALA A 42 -2.86 -0.45 15.20
CA ALA A 42 -4.00 -0.13 14.36
C ALA A 42 -3.78 1.19 13.61
N ALA A 43 -3.27 2.23 14.26
CA ALA A 43 -2.93 3.50 13.62
C ALA A 43 -1.88 3.33 12.52
N PHE A 44 -0.85 2.50 12.72
CA PHE A 44 0.14 2.21 11.68
C PHE A 44 -0.44 1.38 10.53
N VAL A 45 -1.22 0.34 10.82
CA VAL A 45 -1.82 -0.53 9.81
C VAL A 45 -2.81 0.25 8.95
N PHE A 46 -3.72 1.01 9.56
CA PHE A 46 -4.67 1.85 8.82
C PHE A 46 -3.97 3.04 8.14
N GLY A 47 -2.93 3.60 8.77
CA GLY A 47 -2.11 4.65 8.17
C GLY A 47 -1.35 4.21 6.91
N MET A 48 -0.94 2.94 6.82
CA MET A 48 -0.26 2.38 5.64
C MET A 48 -1.23 1.82 4.59
N ALA A 49 -2.44 1.40 4.98
CA ALA A 49 -3.43 0.84 4.06
C ALA A 49 -3.85 1.82 2.95
N GLY A 50 -3.75 3.14 3.19
CA GLY A 50 -4.08 4.18 2.20
C GLY A 50 -3.04 4.36 1.08
N SER A 51 -1.82 3.81 1.20
CA SER A 51 -0.71 4.06 0.28
C SER A 51 -0.36 2.88 -0.64
N ILE A 52 -1.14 1.80 -0.63
CA ILE A 52 -0.96 0.72 -1.62
C ILE A 52 -1.58 1.19 -2.93
N GLU A 53 -0.82 1.98 -3.70
CA GLU A 53 -1.17 2.24 -5.09
C GLU A 53 -1.17 0.92 -5.86
N LYS A 54 -2.29 0.61 -6.51
CA LYS A 54 -2.37 -0.59 -7.35
C LYS A 54 -1.42 -0.42 -8.52
N GLN A 55 -0.34 -1.20 -8.54
CA GLN A 55 0.58 -1.23 -9.66
C GLN A 55 -0.08 -1.95 -10.84
N TYR A 56 0.02 -1.35 -12.03
CA TYR A 56 -0.49 -1.91 -13.27
C TYR A 56 0.68 -2.38 -14.13
N VAL A 57 0.59 -3.59 -14.67
CA VAL A 57 1.65 -4.16 -15.51
C VAL A 57 1.25 -4.06 -16.97
N VAL A 58 1.79 -3.05 -17.64
CA VAL A 58 1.65 -2.79 -19.09
C VAL A 58 2.97 -2.26 -19.65
N ASP A 59 3.21 -2.51 -20.94
CA ASP A 59 4.49 -2.26 -21.58
C ASP A 59 4.31 -1.65 -22.98
N VAL A 60 5.15 -0.66 -23.28
CA VAL A 60 5.29 0.00 -24.58
C VAL A 60 6.77 0.14 -24.86
N GLY A 61 7.23 -0.38 -25.99
CA GLY A 61 8.60 -0.16 -26.43
C GLY A 61 8.69 0.94 -27.47
N GLY A 62 9.76 1.73 -27.39
CA GLY A 62 10.17 2.62 -28.47
C GLY A 62 11.42 2.12 -29.18
N GLN A 63 11.42 2.25 -30.50
CA GLN A 63 12.54 1.93 -31.38
C GLN A 63 12.85 3.14 -32.28
N VAL A 64 14.14 3.47 -32.42
CA VAL A 64 14.57 4.53 -33.35
C VAL A 64 14.62 3.98 -34.77
N ASP A 65 13.89 4.63 -35.68
CA ASP A 65 14.04 4.48 -37.11
C ASP A 65 15.13 5.45 -37.59
N THR A 66 16.31 4.90 -37.92
CA THR A 66 17.47 5.67 -38.37
C THR A 66 17.33 6.23 -39.78
N ALA A 67 16.47 5.66 -40.62
CA ALA A 67 16.25 6.15 -41.98
C ALA A 67 15.40 7.43 -41.98
N SER A 68 14.36 7.44 -41.16
CA SER A 68 13.42 8.57 -41.04
C SER A 68 13.80 9.55 -39.93
N ASN A 69 14.78 9.22 -39.09
CA ASN A 69 15.15 9.92 -37.85
C ASN A 69 13.94 10.16 -36.92
N THR A 70 13.06 9.16 -36.82
CA THR A 70 11.85 9.17 -36.00
C THR A 70 11.82 7.98 -35.06
N VAL A 71 10.90 7.98 -34.10
CA VAL A 71 10.66 6.87 -33.17
C VAL A 71 9.38 6.13 -33.58
N LEU A 72 9.45 4.80 -33.53
CA LEU A 72 8.32 3.89 -33.59
C LEU A 72 7.98 3.47 -32.16
N LEU A 73 6.76 3.75 -31.71
CA LEU A 73 6.24 3.21 -30.45
C LEU A 73 5.35 2.01 -30.76
N THR A 74 5.56 0.92 -30.04
CA THR A 74 4.78 -0.32 -30.16
C THR A 74 4.20 -0.69 -28.81
N TYR A 75 2.88 -0.91 -28.77
CA TYR A 75 2.21 -1.37 -27.57
C TYR A 75 2.27 -2.89 -27.46
N TYR A 76 3.02 -3.42 -26.49
CA TYR A 76 3.19 -4.86 -26.29
C TYR A 76 2.12 -5.48 -25.37
N GLY A 77 1.37 -4.66 -24.64
CA GLY A 77 0.37 -5.15 -23.70
C GLY A 77 0.96 -5.41 -22.33
N GLY A 78 0.57 -6.49 -21.66
CA GLY A 78 0.93 -6.80 -20.27
C GLY A 78 -0.21 -7.52 -19.55
N GLN A 79 -0.01 -7.87 -18.28
CA GLN A 79 -1.02 -8.59 -17.49
C GLN A 79 -2.33 -7.79 -17.35
N ASP A 80 -2.24 -6.46 -17.32
CA ASP A 80 -3.40 -5.57 -17.19
C ASP A 80 -3.82 -4.90 -18.51
N ALA A 81 -3.37 -5.43 -19.67
CA ALA A 81 -3.66 -4.81 -20.97
C ALA A 81 -5.17 -4.66 -21.26
N ASN A 82 -5.98 -5.61 -20.80
CA ASN A 82 -7.45 -5.55 -20.94
C ASN A 82 -8.12 -4.42 -20.15
N ARG A 83 -7.39 -3.78 -19.23
CA ARG A 83 -7.89 -2.64 -18.43
C ARG A 83 -7.46 -1.30 -19.03
N VAL A 84 -6.62 -1.28 -20.06
CA VAL A 84 -6.20 -0.04 -20.71
C VAL A 84 -7.33 0.47 -21.61
N THR A 85 -7.78 1.69 -21.36
CA THR A 85 -8.85 2.36 -22.14
C THR A 85 -8.30 3.37 -23.13
N GLY A 86 -7.08 3.87 -22.90
CA GLY A 86 -6.42 4.80 -23.79
C GLY A 86 -4.91 4.80 -23.55
N LEU A 87 -4.16 5.07 -24.62
CA LEU A 87 -2.72 5.24 -24.59
C LEU A 87 -2.38 6.56 -25.27
N ASN A 88 -1.60 7.40 -24.61
CA ASN A 88 -1.17 8.68 -25.14
C ASN A 88 0.33 8.82 -25.00
N TYR A 89 0.98 9.41 -26.00
CA TYR A 89 2.40 9.75 -25.97
C TYR A 89 2.57 11.26 -26.08
N SER A 90 3.56 11.83 -25.40
CA SER A 90 3.98 13.22 -25.55
C SER A 90 5.47 13.26 -25.83
N VAL A 91 5.88 14.19 -26.70
CA VAL A 91 7.28 14.46 -27.03
C VAL A 91 7.63 15.82 -26.45
N ASP A 92 8.65 15.87 -25.59
CA ASP A 92 9.15 17.09 -24.95
C ASP A 92 8.08 17.94 -24.25
N GLY A 93 7.04 17.29 -23.71
CA GLY A 93 5.91 17.95 -23.06
C GLY A 93 4.93 18.66 -24.01
N GLY A 94 5.03 18.40 -25.32
CA GLY A 94 4.11 18.89 -26.33
C GLY A 94 2.73 18.24 -26.28
N ILE A 95 1.89 18.57 -27.27
CA ILE A 95 0.52 18.05 -27.41
C ILE A 95 0.58 16.52 -27.49
N PRO A 96 -0.19 15.80 -26.66
CA PRO A 96 -0.17 14.35 -26.67
C PRO A 96 -0.80 13.80 -27.96
N GLY A 97 -0.11 12.87 -28.60
CA GLY A 97 -0.68 11.97 -29.61
C GLY A 97 -1.24 10.71 -28.96
N SER A 98 -2.01 9.92 -29.70
CA SER A 98 -2.64 8.69 -29.19
C SER A 98 -2.09 7.45 -29.87
N ILE A 99 -2.00 6.36 -29.10
CA ILE A 99 -1.73 5.01 -29.58
C ILE A 99 -3.04 4.22 -29.44
N SER A 100 -3.33 3.35 -30.41
CA SER A 100 -4.48 2.46 -30.27
C SER A 100 -4.30 1.57 -29.03
N PRO A 101 -5.28 1.46 -28.11
CA PRO A 101 -5.19 0.60 -26.94
C PRO A 101 -5.44 -0.88 -27.30
N VAL A 102 -4.88 -1.33 -28.42
CA VAL A 102 -4.95 -2.69 -28.92
C VAL A 102 -3.53 -3.24 -29.00
N VAL A 103 -3.31 -4.37 -28.34
CA VAL A 103 -1.98 -5.00 -28.27
C VAL A 103 -1.45 -5.31 -29.67
N GLY A 104 -0.17 -5.02 -29.89
CA GLY A 104 0.51 -5.21 -31.18
C GLY A 104 0.35 -4.04 -32.15
N THR A 105 -0.37 -2.98 -31.77
CA THR A 105 -0.43 -1.77 -32.58
C THR A 105 0.81 -0.90 -32.37
N SER A 106 1.16 -0.15 -33.40
CA SER A 106 2.31 0.75 -33.37
C SER A 106 1.99 2.08 -34.06
N VAL A 107 2.68 3.13 -33.63
CA VAL A 107 2.63 4.47 -34.22
C VAL A 107 4.05 4.88 -34.60
N SER A 108 4.22 5.28 -35.85
CA SER A 108 5.51 5.72 -36.41
C SER A 108 5.51 7.22 -36.67
N GLY A 109 6.66 7.75 -37.06
CA GLY A 109 6.80 9.17 -37.41
C GLY A 109 6.86 10.10 -36.20
N ILE A 110 7.09 9.58 -35.00
CA ILE A 110 7.22 10.40 -33.79
C ILE A 110 8.59 11.07 -33.82
N PRO A 111 8.68 12.40 -33.65
CA PRO A 111 9.97 13.09 -33.55
C PRO A 111 10.81 12.54 -32.40
N ARG A 112 12.13 12.56 -32.56
CA ARG A 112 13.06 12.25 -31.47
C ARG A 112 12.99 13.31 -30.37
N GLY A 113 13.35 12.90 -29.16
CA GLY A 113 13.23 13.72 -27.96
C GLY A 113 12.88 12.91 -26.73
N HIS A 114 12.46 13.60 -25.67
CA HIS A 114 11.99 12.98 -24.45
C HIS A 114 10.54 12.53 -24.61
N ILE A 115 10.36 11.22 -24.81
CA ILE A 115 9.06 10.60 -25.05
C ILE A 115 8.53 10.01 -23.74
N VAL A 116 7.31 10.44 -23.39
CA VAL A 116 6.56 9.91 -22.26
C VAL A 116 5.26 9.30 -22.77
N VAL A 117 5.02 8.04 -22.43
CA VAL A 117 3.77 7.33 -22.74
C VAL A 117 2.99 7.11 -21.46
N THR A 118 1.71 7.47 -21.51
CA THR A 118 0.76 7.32 -20.41
C THR A 118 -0.38 6.39 -20.82
N ALA A 119 -0.78 5.52 -19.89
CA ALA A 119 -1.92 4.63 -20.04
C ALA A 119 -3.05 5.04 -19.11
N SER A 120 -4.23 5.26 -19.67
CA SER A 120 -5.47 5.49 -18.92
C SER A 120 -6.12 4.15 -18.61
N ILE A 121 -6.14 3.79 -17.33
CA ILE A 121 -6.70 2.53 -16.86
C ILE A 121 -8.20 2.71 -16.58
N LYS A 122 -9.00 1.70 -16.94
CA LYS A 122 -10.43 1.65 -16.63
C LYS A 122 -10.65 1.77 -15.13
N ASP A 123 -11.43 2.78 -14.73
CA ASP A 123 -11.77 3.10 -13.35
C ASP A 123 -10.52 3.27 -12.44
N GLY A 124 -9.39 3.68 -13.04
CA GLY A 124 -8.11 3.79 -12.37
C GLY A 124 -7.35 5.08 -12.72
N PRO A 125 -6.18 5.29 -12.11
CA PRO A 125 -5.33 6.43 -12.44
C PRO A 125 -4.73 6.29 -13.85
N THR A 126 -4.32 7.41 -14.42
CA THR A 126 -3.42 7.42 -15.57
C THR A 126 -2.00 7.17 -15.08
N VAL A 127 -1.33 6.17 -15.64
CA VAL A 127 0.02 5.76 -15.22
C VAL A 127 1.02 5.99 -16.34
N VAL A 128 2.24 6.39 -16.00
CA VAL A 128 3.35 6.49 -16.97
C VAL A 128 3.93 5.10 -17.16
N ILE A 129 4.02 4.66 -18.42
CA ILE A 129 4.40 3.28 -18.77
C ILE A 129 5.66 3.21 -19.65
N LEU A 130 6.01 4.32 -20.30
CA LEU A 130 7.31 4.53 -20.91
C LEU A 130 7.76 5.95 -20.60
N ASN A 131 9.00 6.09 -20.18
CA ASN A 131 9.67 7.37 -20.11
C ASN A 131 11.09 7.17 -20.62
N SER A 132 11.38 7.69 -21.82
CA SER A 132 12.65 7.46 -22.48
C SER A 132 13.04 8.62 -23.38
N ASN A 133 14.33 8.93 -23.39
CA ASN A 133 14.91 9.91 -24.28
C ASN A 133 15.56 9.18 -25.46
N TYR A 134 15.07 9.44 -26.67
CA TYR A 134 15.46 8.75 -27.90
C TYR A 134 16.29 9.62 -28.83
#